data_AF-A0A4V3XJH1-F1
#
_entry.id   AF-A0A4V3XJH1-F1
#
_cell.length_a   1.000
_cell.length_b   1.000
_cell.length_c   1.000
_cell.angle_alpha   90.00
_cell.angle_beta   90.00
_cell.angle_gamma   90.00
#
_symmetry.space_group_name_H-M   'P 1'
#
loop_
_entity.id
_entity.type
_entity.pdbx_description
1 polymer ?
#
loop_
_entity_poly.entity_id
_entity_poly.type
_entity_poly.pdbx_seq_one_letter_code
_entity_poly.pdbx_strand_id
1 'polypeptide(L)'
;MFQRSSTYIMTTKEGSPHLMKPLYWQGYPPTEYADRIANATPIYFNKLIAQRQTAEIAGETEKTVLDGLKKVGYIITMGDDGSGFLFLALKRAGEYYLDVGACQLIIDGTIKIKGNTQIERFTKTGLKFTDGSELQANVILYATGFGDIRDPIRKIRGDEVGDKLPQIWGLNDEGELRGNLTWSRFFSKHVALQIKAKQVGVFGERYSAPR
;
A
#
# COMPACT_ATOMS: atom_id res chain seq x y z
N MET A 1 15.84 9.31 10.90
CA MET A 1 14.98 8.99 9.75
C MET A 1 14.23 10.25 9.32
N PHE A 2 14.19 10.53 8.02
CA PHE A 2 13.40 11.63 7.46
C PHE A 2 12.04 11.10 7.01
N GLN A 3 10.96 11.74 7.45
CA GLN A 3 9.60 11.41 7.06
C GLN A 3 9.09 12.44 6.04
N ARG A 4 8.99 12.05 4.77
CA ARG A 4 8.55 12.92 3.67
C ARG A 4 7.07 13.29 3.75
N SER A 5 6.23 12.33 4.12
CA SER A 5 4.77 12.45 4.16
C SER A 5 4.21 11.63 5.33
N SER A 6 2.95 11.88 5.69
CA SER A 6 2.24 11.06 6.68
C SER A 6 2.21 9.58 6.27
N THR A 7 2.10 8.70 7.25
CA THR A 7 2.13 7.24 7.01
C THR A 7 1.10 6.56 7.90
N TYR A 8 0.35 5.62 7.34
CA TYR A 8 -0.48 4.71 8.12
C TYR A 8 0.40 3.68 8.82
N ILE A 9 0.18 3.45 10.11
CA ILE A 9 0.99 2.52 10.90
C ILE A 9 0.10 1.47 11.55
N MET A 10 0.54 0.23 11.48
CA MET A 10 -0.07 -0.91 12.15
C MET A 10 1.01 -1.93 12.49
N THR A 11 0.98 -2.54 13.67
CA THR A 11 1.94 -3.58 14.01
C THR A 11 1.60 -4.90 13.33
N THR A 12 2.62 -5.71 13.05
CA THR A 12 2.41 -7.10 12.60
C THR A 12 2.00 -8.01 13.74
N LYS A 13 2.22 -7.59 14.99
CA LYS A 13 1.94 -8.39 16.18
C LYS A 13 0.46 -8.33 16.57
N GLU A 14 -0.13 -7.13 16.61
CA GLU A 14 -1.50 -6.95 17.13
C GLU A 14 -2.47 -6.54 16.01
N GLY A 15 -2.14 -5.50 15.23
CA GLY A 15 -3.05 -5.00 14.19
C GLY A 15 -3.20 -5.92 12.97
N SER A 16 -2.11 -6.45 12.43
CA SER A 16 -2.17 -7.32 11.23
C SER A 16 -3.03 -8.57 11.45
N PRO A 17 -2.94 -9.28 12.59
CA PRO A 17 -3.86 -10.37 12.89
C PRO A 17 -5.32 -9.94 12.93
N HIS A 18 -5.64 -8.78 13.52
CA HIS A 18 -7.04 -8.30 13.58
C HIS A 18 -7.64 -8.15 12.17
N LEU A 19 -6.83 -7.66 11.22
CA LEU A 19 -7.26 -7.42 9.85
C LEU A 19 -7.23 -8.67 8.96
N MET A 20 -6.19 -9.49 9.06
CA MET A 20 -5.91 -10.57 8.10
C MET A 20 -6.44 -11.93 8.55
N LYS A 21 -6.57 -12.17 9.87
CA LYS A 21 -7.03 -13.46 10.41
C LYS A 21 -8.27 -14.01 9.72
N PRO A 22 -9.36 -13.23 9.55
CA PRO A 22 -10.61 -13.78 9.04
C PRO A 22 -10.52 -14.51 7.69
N LEU A 23 -9.58 -14.15 6.83
CA LEU A 23 -9.47 -14.69 5.46
C LEU A 23 -8.10 -15.31 5.14
N TYR A 24 -7.00 -14.64 5.49
CA TYR A 24 -5.67 -15.00 5.00
C TYR A 24 -4.71 -15.26 6.16
N TRP A 25 -4.99 -16.32 6.93
CA TRP A 25 -4.18 -16.71 8.09
C TRP A 25 -4.18 -18.22 8.31
N GLN A 26 -3.16 -18.72 9.00
CA GLN A 26 -3.06 -20.15 9.29
C GLN A 26 -4.23 -20.60 10.19
N GLY A 27 -4.91 -21.67 9.79
CA GLY A 27 -6.08 -22.22 10.50
C GLY A 27 -7.42 -21.57 10.14
N TYR A 28 -7.43 -20.64 9.19
CA TYR A 28 -8.64 -19.98 8.67
C TYR A 28 -9.06 -20.60 7.32
N PRO A 29 -10.17 -20.18 6.68
CA PRO A 29 -10.75 -20.89 5.54
C PRO A 29 -9.74 -21.21 4.44
N PRO A 30 -9.89 -22.36 3.74
CA PRO A 30 -9.02 -22.69 2.62
C PRO A 30 -8.95 -21.53 1.62
N THR A 31 -7.78 -21.32 1.03
CA THR A 31 -7.48 -20.09 0.26
C THR A 31 -8.46 -19.85 -0.90
N GLU A 32 -9.01 -20.91 -1.48
CA GLU A 32 -10.06 -20.82 -2.50
C GLU A 32 -11.34 -20.14 -1.98
N TYR A 33 -11.76 -20.44 -0.74
CA TYR A 33 -12.91 -19.78 -0.12
C TYR A 33 -12.59 -18.35 0.29
N ALA A 34 -11.41 -18.12 0.88
CA ALA A 34 -10.96 -16.78 1.25
C ALA A 34 -10.98 -15.82 0.05
N ASP A 35 -10.50 -16.30 -1.10
CA ASP A 35 -10.57 -15.56 -2.36
C ASP A 35 -11.99 -15.25 -2.82
N ARG A 36 -12.85 -16.26 -2.85
CA ARG A 36 -14.24 -16.08 -3.29
C ARG A 36 -14.92 -15.04 -2.41
N ILE A 37 -14.69 -15.07 -1.11
CA ILE A 37 -15.23 -14.08 -0.16
C ILE A 37 -14.65 -12.69 -0.46
N ALA A 38 -13.32 -12.57 -0.57
CA ALA A 38 -12.66 -11.29 -0.82
C ALA A 38 -13.08 -10.65 -2.15
N ASN A 39 -13.31 -11.46 -3.18
CA ASN A 39 -13.72 -11.01 -4.52
C ASN A 39 -15.25 -10.98 -4.72
N ALA A 40 -16.05 -11.40 -3.73
CA ALA A 40 -17.51 -11.33 -3.82
C ALA A 40 -18.06 -9.94 -3.51
N THR A 41 -17.25 -9.04 -2.95
CA THR A 41 -17.68 -7.71 -2.51
C THR A 41 -16.89 -6.62 -3.23
N PRO A 42 -17.56 -5.61 -3.82
CA PRO A 42 -16.88 -4.50 -4.49
C PRO A 42 -15.89 -3.78 -3.58
N ILE A 43 -14.76 -3.34 -4.15
CA ILE A 43 -13.67 -2.70 -3.39
C ILE A 43 -14.15 -1.45 -2.64
N TYR A 44 -14.99 -0.62 -3.26
CA TYR A 44 -15.54 0.56 -2.58
C TYR A 44 -16.53 0.23 -1.46
N PHE A 45 -17.22 -0.90 -1.53
CA PHE A 45 -18.02 -1.35 -0.39
C PHE A 45 -17.10 -1.82 0.74
N ASN A 46 -16.05 -2.59 0.43
CA ASN A 46 -15.03 -3.00 1.39
C ASN A 46 -14.32 -1.81 2.04
N LYS A 47 -14.18 -0.67 1.35
CA LYS A 47 -13.66 0.58 1.94
C LYS A 47 -14.46 1.01 3.18
N LEU A 48 -15.79 0.89 3.14
CA LEU A 48 -16.67 1.27 4.26
C LEU A 48 -16.49 0.35 5.48
N ILE A 49 -16.27 -0.95 5.22
CA ILE A 49 -15.94 -1.91 6.28
C ILE A 49 -14.56 -1.58 6.85
N ALA A 50 -13.57 -1.33 5.98
CA ALA A 50 -12.21 -1.01 6.37
C ALA A 50 -12.12 0.27 7.21
N GLN A 51 -12.98 1.26 6.99
CA GLN A 51 -13.07 2.46 7.83
C GLN A 51 -13.40 2.14 9.29
N ARG A 52 -14.36 1.24 9.51
CA ARG A 52 -14.76 0.82 10.87
C ARG A 52 -13.66 0.02 11.55
N GLN A 53 -13.10 -0.96 10.83
CA GLN A 53 -11.99 -1.77 11.32
C GLN A 53 -10.77 -0.92 11.66
N THR A 54 -10.45 0.08 10.81
CA THR A 54 -9.33 0.97 11.06
C THR A 54 -9.53 1.81 12.31
N ALA A 55 -10.74 2.34 12.52
CA ALA A 55 -11.06 3.09 13.72
C ALA A 55 -10.94 2.23 14.99
N GLU A 56 -11.43 0.99 14.97
CA GLU A 56 -11.33 0.02 16.06
C GLU A 56 -9.87 -0.35 16.36
N ILE A 57 -9.12 -0.78 15.34
CA ILE A 57 -7.70 -1.14 15.47
C ILE A 57 -6.90 0.04 16.03
N ALA A 58 -7.10 1.25 15.49
CA ALA A 58 -6.36 2.43 15.94
C ALA A 58 -6.76 2.89 17.36
N GLY A 59 -8.04 2.76 17.71
CA GLY A 59 -8.59 3.21 18.99
C GLY A 59 -8.30 2.28 20.15
N GLU A 60 -8.22 0.97 19.90
CA GLU A 60 -8.12 -0.04 20.95
C GLU A 60 -6.80 -0.80 20.90
N THR A 61 -6.47 -1.37 19.74
CA THR A 61 -5.34 -2.32 19.60
C THR A 61 -4.00 -1.60 19.49
N GLU A 62 -3.94 -0.54 18.68
CA GLU A 62 -2.70 0.16 18.32
C GLU A 62 -2.51 1.47 19.10
N LYS A 63 -3.45 1.82 19.99
CA LYS A 63 -3.51 3.13 20.66
C LYS A 63 -2.18 3.51 21.31
N THR A 64 -1.58 2.61 22.08
CA THR A 64 -0.34 2.85 22.81
C THR A 64 0.82 3.20 21.86
N VAL A 65 0.97 2.44 20.78
CA VAL A 65 2.03 2.66 19.78
C VAL A 65 1.79 3.96 19.02
N LEU A 66 0.56 4.19 18.54
CA LEU A 66 0.21 5.39 17.78
C LEU A 66 0.37 6.66 18.62
N ASP A 67 -0.03 6.64 19.89
CA ASP A 67 0.15 7.78 20.80
C ASP A 67 1.64 8.02 21.12
N GLY A 68 2.42 6.96 21.33
CA GLY A 68 3.86 7.05 21.51
C GLY A 68 4.55 7.71 20.31
N LEU A 69 4.20 7.28 19.09
CA LEU A 69 4.73 7.82 17.85
C LEU A 69 4.35 9.29 17.64
N LYS A 70 3.09 9.66 17.93
CA LYS A 70 2.64 11.06 17.88
C LYS A 70 3.44 11.94 18.84
N LYS A 71 3.74 11.46 20.06
CA LYS A 71 4.53 12.20 21.07
C LYS A 71 5.94 12.54 20.59
N VAL A 72 6.56 11.67 19.80
CA VAL A 72 7.90 11.91 19.22
C VAL A 72 7.85 12.60 17.86
N GLY A 73 6.67 13.12 17.46
CA GLY A 73 6.50 13.93 16.26
C GLY A 73 6.34 13.13 14.96
N TYR A 74 6.05 11.83 15.04
CA TYR A 74 5.74 11.04 13.85
C TYR A 74 4.37 11.45 13.28
N ILE A 75 4.29 11.69 11.97
CA ILE A 75 3.08 12.15 11.30
C ILE A 75 2.29 10.93 10.81
N ILE A 76 1.12 10.69 11.41
CA ILE A 76 0.31 9.50 11.13
C ILE A 76 -0.92 9.89 10.31
N THR A 77 -1.29 9.05 9.33
CA THR A 77 -2.58 9.12 8.63
C THR A 77 -3.39 7.85 8.91
N MET A 78 -4.72 7.97 8.89
CA MET A 78 -5.63 6.81 8.94
C MET A 78 -5.97 6.28 7.53
N GLY A 79 -5.28 6.78 6.50
CA GLY A 79 -5.58 6.49 5.09
C GLY A 79 -6.72 7.34 4.54
N ASP A 80 -7.08 7.07 3.29
CA ASP A 80 -8.13 7.82 2.57
C ASP A 80 -9.47 7.69 3.32
N ASP A 81 -9.99 8.80 3.84
CA ASP A 81 -11.21 8.84 4.67
C ASP A 81 -11.18 7.85 5.86
N GLY A 82 -10.00 7.53 6.39
CA GLY A 82 -9.86 6.57 7.49
C GLY A 82 -9.94 5.09 7.09
N SER A 83 -9.83 4.76 5.80
CA SER A 83 -9.94 3.38 5.29
C SER A 83 -8.74 2.46 5.55
N GLY A 84 -7.66 3.00 6.13
CA GLY A 84 -6.51 2.24 6.61
C GLY A 84 -5.72 1.49 5.54
N PHE A 85 -5.00 0.47 6.00
CA PHE A 85 -3.95 -0.20 5.22
C PHE A 85 -4.46 -0.88 3.94
N LEU A 86 -5.50 -1.71 3.99
CA LEU A 86 -5.90 -2.52 2.82
C LEU A 86 -6.30 -1.63 1.63
N PHE A 87 -7.03 -0.55 1.90
CA PHE A 87 -7.45 0.35 0.81
C PHE A 87 -6.27 1.16 0.26
N LEU A 88 -5.35 1.63 1.11
CA LEU A 88 -4.10 2.26 0.66
C LEU A 88 -3.25 1.31 -0.19
N ALA A 89 -3.15 0.04 0.22
CA ALA A 89 -2.43 -0.98 -0.52
C ALA A 89 -3.02 -1.19 -1.92
N LEU A 90 -4.35 -1.30 -2.04
CA LEU A 90 -5.04 -1.42 -3.33
C LEU A 90 -4.88 -0.16 -4.20
N LYS A 91 -5.10 1.02 -3.63
CA LYS A 91 -5.12 2.26 -4.40
C LYS A 91 -3.75 2.70 -4.88
N ARG A 92 -2.71 2.56 -4.05
CA ARG A 92 -1.40 3.19 -4.29
C ARG A 92 -0.17 2.34 -3.94
N ALA A 93 -0.33 1.14 -3.36
CA ALA A 93 0.79 0.29 -2.92
C ALA A 93 1.84 1.03 -2.06
N GLY A 94 1.39 1.97 -1.22
CA GLY A 94 2.28 2.80 -0.42
C GLY A 94 1.52 3.59 0.64
N GLU A 95 2.26 4.45 1.35
CA GLU A 95 1.77 5.28 2.47
C GLU A 95 1.34 4.49 3.71
N TYR A 96 1.78 3.24 3.82
CA TYR A 96 1.63 2.45 5.02
C TYR A 96 2.98 1.86 5.46
N TYR A 97 3.11 1.58 6.74
CA TYR A 97 4.22 0.89 7.36
C TYR A 97 3.68 -0.17 8.32
N LEU A 98 4.06 -1.43 8.08
CA LEU A 98 3.73 -2.55 8.95
C LEU A 98 4.89 -2.78 9.92
N ASP A 99 4.66 -2.44 11.19
CA ASP A 99 5.71 -2.44 12.19
C ASP A 99 6.00 -3.84 12.73
N VAL A 100 7.26 -4.27 12.58
CA VAL A 100 7.80 -5.50 13.14
C VAL A 100 8.63 -5.25 14.42
N GLY A 101 8.66 -4.01 14.93
CA GLY A 101 9.29 -3.63 16.20
C GLY A 101 10.10 -2.33 16.19
N ALA A 102 10.29 -1.68 15.04
CA ALA A 102 11.07 -0.45 14.95
C ALA A 102 10.32 0.78 15.49
N CYS A 103 8.98 0.75 15.55
CA CYS A 103 8.21 1.83 16.17
C CYS A 103 8.62 2.06 17.62
N GLN A 104 8.91 1.00 18.39
CA GLN A 104 9.36 1.16 19.77
C GLN A 104 10.70 1.91 19.84
N LEU A 105 11.65 1.60 18.95
CA LEU A 105 12.93 2.31 18.88
C LEU A 105 12.78 3.79 18.52
N ILE A 106 11.75 4.14 17.75
CA ILE A 106 11.40 5.52 17.45
C ILE A 106 10.80 6.21 18.68
N ILE A 107 9.88 5.54 19.37
CA ILE A 107 9.24 6.03 20.60
C ILE A 107 10.29 6.28 21.69
N ASP A 108 11.25 5.36 21.84
CA ASP A 108 12.33 5.46 22.83
C ASP A 108 13.40 6.49 22.45
N GLY A 109 13.29 7.11 21.26
CA GLY A 109 14.24 8.13 20.79
C GLY A 109 15.57 7.58 20.26
N THR A 110 15.72 6.26 20.22
CA THR A 110 16.89 5.59 19.60
C THR A 110 16.95 5.92 18.10
N ILE A 111 15.79 5.90 17.42
CA ILE A 111 15.65 6.38 16.05
C ILE A 111 14.95 7.73 16.07
N LYS A 112 15.70 8.80 15.80
CA LYS A 112 15.14 10.16 15.70
C LYS A 112 14.39 10.36 14.39
N ILE A 113 13.29 11.12 14.44
CA ILE A 113 12.46 11.46 13.28
C ILE A 113 12.57 12.95 12.98
N LYS A 114 12.70 13.29 11.69
CA LYS A 114 12.50 14.65 11.19
C LYS A 114 11.39 14.62 10.15
N GLY A 115 10.29 15.32 10.42
CA GLY A 115 9.14 15.50 9.53
C GLY A 115 8.72 16.97 9.45
N ASN A 116 7.54 17.25 8.87
CA ASN A 116 6.94 18.59 8.73
C ASN A 116 7.76 19.61 7.91
N THR A 117 8.73 19.13 7.13
CA THR A 117 9.56 19.93 6.25
C THR A 117 10.00 19.08 5.08
N GLN A 118 10.46 19.68 3.99
CA GLN A 118 11.00 18.96 2.84
C GLN A 118 12.50 19.16 2.75
N ILE A 119 13.20 18.16 2.18
CA ILE A 119 14.61 18.32 1.83
C ILE A 119 14.68 19.34 0.68
N GLU A 120 15.40 20.44 0.89
CA GLU A 120 15.65 21.47 -0.13
C GLU A 120 16.79 21.03 -1.05
N ARG A 121 17.92 20.61 -0.46
CA ARG A 121 19.09 20.09 -1.18
C ARG A 121 20.08 19.39 -0.26
N PHE A 122 21.04 18.71 -0.87
CA PHE A 122 22.24 18.21 -0.22
C PHE A 122 23.25 19.34 0.01
N THR A 123 23.92 19.29 1.16
CA THR A 123 25.07 20.15 1.46
C THR A 123 26.33 19.30 1.47
N LYS A 124 27.50 19.94 1.57
CA LYS A 124 28.78 19.21 1.68
C LYS A 124 28.86 18.29 2.92
N THR A 125 28.04 18.55 3.94
CA THR A 125 28.08 17.88 5.25
C THR A 125 26.76 17.22 5.65
N GLY A 126 25.73 17.25 4.79
CA GLY A 126 24.42 16.68 5.09
C GLY A 126 23.29 17.20 4.23
N LEU A 127 22.20 17.63 4.88
CA LEU A 127 20.94 18.04 4.25
C LEU A 127 20.52 19.42 4.73
N LYS A 128 20.02 20.26 3.81
CA LYS A 128 19.27 21.47 4.14
C LYS A 128 17.79 21.26 3.84
N PHE A 129 16.94 21.78 4.71
CA PHE A 129 15.50 21.67 4.62
C PHE A 129 14.84 23.01 4.28
N THR A 130 13.62 22.95 3.76
CA THR A 130 12.85 24.13 3.33
C THR A 130 12.48 25.08 4.47
N ASP A 131 12.47 24.59 5.72
CA ASP A 131 12.30 25.40 6.93
C ASP A 131 13.57 26.15 7.36
N GLY A 132 14.65 26.05 6.57
CA GLY A 132 15.95 26.65 6.85
C GLY A 132 16.86 25.81 7.75
N SER A 133 16.36 24.74 8.36
CA SER A 133 17.17 23.86 9.22
C SER A 133 18.15 23.01 8.43
N GLU A 134 19.22 22.56 9.10
CA GLU A 134 20.22 21.66 8.53
C GLU A 134 20.39 20.41 9.40
N LEU A 135 20.68 19.28 8.77
CA LEU A 135 21.01 18.02 9.44
C LEU A 135 22.32 17.49 8.88
N GLN A 136 23.33 17.39 9.74
CA GLN A 136 24.60 16.77 9.37
C GLN A 136 24.42 15.25 9.21
N ALA A 137 24.99 14.70 8.15
CA ALA A 137 24.96 13.28 7.87
C ALA A 137 26.20 12.86 7.06
N ASN A 138 26.90 11.83 7.53
CA ASN A 138 28.01 11.23 6.77
C ASN A 138 27.53 10.24 5.71
N VAL A 139 26.35 9.63 5.94
CA VAL A 139 25.75 8.63 5.06
C VAL A 139 24.26 8.95 4.92
N ILE A 140 23.77 8.89 3.69
CA ILE A 140 22.35 9.09 3.37
C ILE A 140 21.85 7.85 2.62
N LEU A 141 20.93 7.13 3.24
CA LEU A 141 20.30 5.95 2.67
C LEU A 141 18.93 6.32 2.08
N TYR A 142 18.74 6.04 0.79
CA TYR A 142 17.46 6.21 0.13
C TYR A 142 16.60 4.96 0.32
N ALA A 143 15.54 5.10 1.11
CA ALA A 143 14.51 4.09 1.30
C ALA A 143 13.17 4.58 0.70
N THR A 144 13.21 5.06 -0.55
CA THR A 144 12.10 5.79 -1.21
C THR A 144 11.03 4.90 -1.85
N GLY A 145 11.08 3.59 -1.63
CA GLY A 145 10.14 2.62 -2.19
C GLY A 145 10.50 2.19 -3.62
N PHE A 146 9.51 1.59 -4.30
CA PHE A 146 9.64 1.06 -5.66
C PHE A 146 9.13 2.07 -6.70
N GLY A 147 9.74 2.04 -7.89
CA GLY A 147 9.28 2.78 -9.06
C GLY A 147 8.08 2.11 -9.74
N ASP A 148 7.77 2.56 -10.96
CA ASP A 148 6.70 1.97 -11.74
C ASP A 148 7.08 0.55 -12.19
N ILE A 149 6.19 -0.42 -11.99
CA ILE A 149 6.43 -1.83 -12.39
C ILE A 149 6.56 -2.00 -13.91
N ARG A 150 6.18 -1.00 -14.69
CA ARG A 150 6.39 -0.94 -16.15
C ARG A 150 7.85 -0.67 -16.50
N ASP A 151 8.64 -0.05 -15.62
CA ASP A 151 10.03 0.32 -15.92
C ASP A 151 10.92 -0.92 -16.15
N PRO A 152 10.89 -1.98 -15.31
CA PRO A 152 11.58 -3.23 -15.62
C PRO A 152 11.11 -3.87 -16.93
N ILE A 153 9.81 -3.81 -17.24
CA ILE A 153 9.27 -4.42 -18.48
C ILE A 153 9.79 -3.66 -19.70
N ARG A 154 9.81 -2.32 -19.66
CA ARG A 154 10.42 -1.45 -20.68
C ARG A 154 11.88 -1.81 -20.92
N LYS A 155 12.67 -1.95 -19.85
CA LYS A 155 14.09 -2.31 -19.97
C LYS A 155 14.32 -3.66 -20.64
N ILE A 156 13.42 -4.63 -20.44
CA ILE A 156 13.56 -6.00 -20.97
C ILE A 156 12.99 -6.12 -22.40
N ARG A 157 11.89 -5.42 -22.70
CA ARG A 157 11.11 -5.60 -23.94
C ARG A 157 11.15 -4.41 -24.91
N GLY A 158 11.82 -3.33 -24.52
CA GLY A 158 11.90 -2.09 -25.30
C GLY A 158 10.70 -1.18 -25.15
N ASP A 159 10.86 0.06 -25.59
CA ASP A 159 9.85 1.11 -25.45
C ASP A 159 8.57 0.83 -26.24
N GLU A 160 8.67 0.17 -27.40
CA GLU A 160 7.50 -0.18 -28.22
C GLU A 160 6.48 -1.05 -27.45
N VAL A 161 6.96 -1.98 -26.62
CA VAL A 161 6.09 -2.79 -25.76
C VAL A 161 5.67 -1.96 -24.55
N GLY A 162 6.60 -1.21 -23.96
CA GLY A 162 6.34 -0.36 -22.79
C GLY A 162 5.24 0.67 -22.98
N ASP A 163 5.17 1.28 -24.16
CA ASP A 163 4.18 2.30 -24.51
C ASP A 163 2.77 1.74 -24.64
N LYS A 164 2.65 0.43 -24.91
CA LYS A 164 1.37 -0.28 -24.97
C LYS A 164 0.89 -0.75 -23.59
N LEU A 165 1.71 -0.64 -22.53
CA LEU A 165 1.35 -1.10 -21.20
C LEU A 165 0.42 -0.09 -20.51
N PRO A 166 -0.82 -0.49 -20.15
CA PRO A 166 -1.65 0.34 -19.29
C PRO A 166 -1.00 0.47 -17.92
N GLN A 167 -1.44 1.46 -17.14
CA GLN A 167 -1.08 1.54 -15.73
C GLN A 167 -1.36 0.20 -15.03
N ILE A 168 -0.36 -0.31 -14.33
CA ILE A 168 -0.47 -1.49 -13.48
C ILE A 168 -0.58 -1.00 -12.05
N TRP A 169 -1.44 -1.65 -11.26
CA TRP A 169 -1.84 -1.26 -9.92
C TRP A 169 -2.74 0.00 -9.86
N GLY A 170 -3.45 0.14 -8.74
CA GLY A 170 -4.42 1.20 -8.51
C GLY A 170 -5.80 0.87 -9.07
N LEU A 171 -6.79 1.67 -8.68
CA LEU A 171 -8.19 1.46 -9.05
C LEU A 171 -8.51 2.21 -10.36
N ASN A 172 -9.38 1.64 -11.18
CA ASN A 172 -10.00 2.34 -12.31
C ASN A 172 -11.24 3.13 -11.86
N ASP A 173 -11.93 3.76 -12.82
CA ASP A 173 -13.09 4.60 -12.54
C ASP A 173 -14.31 3.80 -12.02
N GLU A 174 -14.33 2.49 -12.27
CA GLU A 174 -15.34 1.55 -11.73
C GLU A 174 -14.95 1.03 -10.33
N GLY A 175 -13.78 1.41 -9.81
CA GLY A 175 -13.26 0.94 -8.53
C GLY A 175 -12.57 -0.42 -8.57
N GLU A 176 -12.30 -0.96 -9.76
CA GLU A 176 -11.62 -2.25 -9.99
C GLU A 176 -10.10 -2.08 -10.10
N LEU A 177 -9.33 -3.05 -9.60
CA LEU A 177 -7.87 -2.95 -9.64
C LEU A 177 -7.29 -3.21 -11.04
N ARG A 178 -6.37 -2.36 -11.45
CA ARG A 178 -5.57 -2.45 -12.68
C ARG A 178 -4.45 -3.49 -12.58
N GLY A 179 -4.78 -4.76 -12.38
CA GLY A 179 -3.81 -5.86 -12.40
C GLY A 179 -2.86 -5.90 -11.19
N ASN A 180 -2.64 -7.10 -10.65
CA ASN A 180 -1.77 -7.35 -9.49
C ASN A 180 -1.36 -8.83 -9.43
N LEU A 181 -0.13 -9.10 -8.98
CA LEU A 181 0.40 -10.43 -8.72
C LEU A 181 -0.42 -11.22 -7.68
N THR A 182 -0.90 -10.59 -6.59
CA THR A 182 -1.70 -11.27 -5.55
C THR A 182 -3.00 -11.84 -6.11
N TRP A 183 -3.58 -11.16 -7.11
CA TRP A 183 -4.80 -11.57 -7.78
C TRP A 183 -4.57 -12.53 -8.95
N SER A 184 -3.32 -12.80 -9.30
CA SER A 184 -3.01 -13.76 -10.36
C SER A 184 -3.57 -15.14 -10.02
N ARG A 185 -3.55 -15.58 -8.76
CA ARG A 185 -4.13 -16.89 -8.41
C ARG A 185 -5.62 -17.00 -8.74
N PHE A 186 -6.40 -15.94 -8.46
CA PHE A 186 -7.84 -15.96 -8.70
C PHE A 186 -8.20 -15.73 -10.17
N PHE A 187 -7.52 -14.78 -10.83
CA PHE A 187 -7.90 -14.34 -12.18
C PHE A 187 -7.14 -15.01 -13.32
N SER A 188 -6.02 -15.72 -13.10
CA SER A 188 -5.24 -16.30 -14.21
C SER A 188 -6.06 -17.23 -15.11
N LYS A 189 -6.92 -18.07 -14.53
CA LYS A 189 -7.79 -18.96 -15.31
C LYS A 189 -8.79 -18.16 -16.15
N HIS A 190 -9.40 -17.13 -15.58
CA HIS A 190 -10.32 -16.23 -16.29
C HIS A 190 -9.61 -15.54 -17.46
N VAL A 191 -8.43 -14.98 -17.22
CA VAL A 191 -7.61 -14.32 -18.25
C VAL A 191 -7.21 -15.31 -19.35
N ALA A 192 -6.76 -16.52 -19.00
CA ALA A 192 -6.41 -17.55 -19.98
C ALA A 192 -7.59 -17.93 -20.89
N LEU A 193 -8.79 -18.09 -20.31
CA LEU A 193 -10.01 -18.37 -21.08
C LEU A 193 -10.39 -17.19 -21.99
N GLN A 194 -10.27 -15.95 -21.52
CA GLN A 194 -10.52 -14.76 -22.34
C GLN A 194 -9.52 -14.64 -23.50
N ILE A 195 -8.23 -14.92 -23.26
CA ILE A 195 -7.21 -14.97 -24.32
C ILE A 195 -7.59 -16.04 -25.35
N LYS A 196 -7.95 -17.25 -24.92
CA LYS A 196 -8.35 -18.32 -25.83
C LYS A 196 -9.61 -17.95 -26.62
N ALA A 197 -10.61 -17.36 -25.98
CA ALA A 197 -11.84 -16.91 -26.63
C ALA A 197 -11.55 -15.85 -27.72
N LYS A 198 -10.62 -14.91 -27.47
CA LYS A 198 -10.18 -13.93 -28.48
C LYS A 198 -9.48 -14.59 -29.65
N GLN A 199 -8.59 -15.56 -29.38
CA GLN A 199 -7.87 -16.28 -30.42
C GLN A 199 -8.78 -17.08 -31.36
N VAL A 200 -9.91 -17.59 -30.87
CA VAL A 200 -10.87 -18.38 -31.68
C VAL A 200 -12.07 -17.56 -32.16
N GLY A 201 -12.06 -16.23 -31.95
CA GLY A 201 -13.11 -15.33 -32.45
C GLY A 201 -14.47 -15.44 -31.75
N VAL A 202 -14.53 -15.98 -30.53
CA VAL A 202 -15.78 -16.13 -29.75
C VAL A 202 -15.86 -15.19 -28.55
N PHE A 203 -14.89 -14.28 -28.39
CA PHE A 203 -14.93 -13.28 -27.33
C PHE A 203 -15.94 -12.19 -27.70
N GLY A 204 -17.05 -12.15 -26.96
CA GLY A 204 -18.07 -11.11 -27.08
C GLY A 204 -17.65 -9.77 -26.45
N GLU A 205 -18.62 -8.91 -26.20
CA GLU A 205 -18.38 -7.66 -25.48
C GLU A 205 -17.99 -7.91 -24.02
N ARG A 206 -17.02 -7.14 -23.53
CA ARG A 206 -16.65 -7.16 -22.12
C ARG A 206 -17.77 -6.47 -21.33
N TYR A 207 -18.16 -7.07 -20.20
CA TYR A 207 -19.01 -6.39 -19.22
C TYR A 207 -18.40 -5.04 -18.81
N SER A 208 -19.23 -4.00 -18.81
CA SER A 208 -18.94 -2.69 -18.28
C SER A 208 -20.07 -2.28 -17.34
N ALA A 209 -19.75 -1.58 -16.25
CA ALA A 209 -20.80 -1.00 -15.41
C ALA A 209 -21.61 0.02 -16.24
N PRO A 210 -22.91 0.20 -15.97
CA PRO A 210 -23.67 1.30 -16.54
C PRO A 210 -22.98 2.63 -16.23
N ARG A 211 -22.86 3.51 -17.24
CA ARG A 211 -22.32 4.85 -17.07
C ARG A 211 -23.28 5.79 -16.36
#